data_AF-A0A0Q7FFR6-F1
#
_entry.id   AF-A0A0Q7FFR6-F1
#
_cell.length_a   1.000
_cell.length_b   1.000
_cell.length_c   1.000
_cell.angle_alpha   90.00
_cell.angle_beta   90.00
_cell.angle_gamma   90.00
#
_symmetry.space_group_name_H-M   'P 1'
#
loop_
_entity.id
_entity.type
_entity.pdbx_description
1 polymer ?
#
loop_
_entity_poly.entity_id
_entity_poly.type
_entity_poly.pdbx_seq_one_letter_code
_entity_poly.pdbx_strand_id
1 'polypeptide(L)'
;MANQNIFVSLASYLDPMLFFTLNEAVAKATHPERLRFAVVDQHYASQRAAIAALPFAGLVRYVHVQVQDTLGVSWARNLAFSLYDGEQYLLQIDSHTCFEPGWDESLRRQHSQLLELAPKPVLSTYPYRFDMVDGVPHYTPPEGKTVLVLRPHPDTPLVPGGDVVLRFIARHLFTDRPVPACHIAGGFVFCHGSFVDEVPYDPYLYFHGEEQSLAVRAWTRGWDIYHPLHVPLYHLYKAPNTPHDSHHWHGEVDRLRAFSGAYLTVRAAERLKRLLCGDGLPGACGLGSERTLAQYAAFSGIDYRNGTVSDPFHGQLC
;
A
#
# COMPACT_ATOMS: atom_id res chain seq x y z
N MET A 1 -29.33 -0.01 -7.90
CA MET A 1 -28.67 -1.12 -7.16
C MET A 1 -27.58 -0.50 -6.30
N ALA A 2 -27.34 -0.99 -5.08
CA ALA A 2 -26.25 -0.48 -4.24
C ALA A 2 -24.92 -0.66 -4.98
N ASN A 3 -24.08 0.38 -4.99
CA ASN A 3 -22.72 0.28 -5.53
C ASN A 3 -21.96 -0.76 -4.72
N GLN A 4 -21.41 -1.77 -5.40
CA GLN A 4 -20.63 -2.86 -4.80
C GLN A 4 -19.29 -3.07 -5.50
N ASN A 5 -18.86 -2.07 -6.26
CA ASN A 5 -17.65 -2.16 -7.05
C ASN A 5 -16.41 -2.07 -6.15
N ILE A 6 -15.33 -2.73 -6.59
CA ILE A 6 -14.01 -2.64 -5.98
C ILE A 6 -13.11 -1.88 -6.94
N PHE A 7 -12.64 -0.71 -6.50
CA PHE A 7 -11.59 0.04 -7.17
C PHE A 7 -10.24 -0.58 -6.86
N VAL A 8 -9.63 -1.20 -7.87
CA VAL A 8 -8.33 -1.87 -7.76
C VAL A 8 -7.25 -0.92 -8.27
N SER A 9 -6.46 -0.35 -7.36
CA SER A 9 -5.39 0.61 -7.65
C SER A 9 -4.06 -0.11 -7.85
N LEU A 10 -3.44 0.06 -9.03
CA LEU A 10 -2.13 -0.48 -9.39
C LEU A 10 -1.22 0.61 -9.95
N ALA A 11 -0.07 0.81 -9.28
CA ALA A 11 1.05 1.54 -9.83
C ALA A 11 2.11 0.54 -10.31
N SER A 12 2.41 0.56 -11.61
CA SER A 12 3.36 -0.34 -12.23
C SER A 12 4.54 0.45 -12.79
N TYR A 13 5.77 0.01 -12.49
CA TYR A 13 6.99 0.61 -13.03
C TYR A 13 7.85 -0.50 -13.64
N LEU A 14 7.88 -0.56 -14.97
CA LEU A 14 8.61 -1.58 -15.74
C LEU A 14 8.36 -3.02 -15.25
N ASP A 15 7.15 -3.30 -14.76
CA ASP A 15 6.84 -4.59 -14.14
C ASP A 15 6.32 -5.58 -15.18
N PRO A 16 7.02 -6.70 -15.43
CA PRO A 16 6.55 -7.71 -16.37
C PRO A 16 5.31 -8.47 -15.88
N MET A 17 4.96 -8.39 -14.59
CA MET A 17 3.84 -9.14 -14.01
C MET A 17 2.49 -8.42 -14.11
N LEU A 18 2.46 -7.17 -14.60
CA LEU A 18 1.22 -6.38 -14.65
C LEU A 18 0.04 -7.13 -15.28
N PHE A 19 0.25 -7.73 -16.46
CA PHE A 19 -0.80 -8.47 -17.14
C PHE A 19 -1.17 -9.77 -16.43
N PHE A 20 -0.21 -10.45 -15.80
CA PHE A 20 -0.49 -11.62 -14.97
C PHE A 20 -1.42 -11.23 -13.82
N THR A 21 -1.08 -10.19 -13.07
CA THR A 21 -1.86 -9.71 -11.93
C THR A 21 -3.28 -9.28 -12.33
N LEU A 22 -3.44 -8.58 -13.45
CA LEU A 22 -4.77 -8.21 -13.97
C LEU A 22 -5.62 -9.44 -14.31
N ASN A 23 -5.06 -10.41 -15.03
CA ASN A 23 -5.79 -11.62 -15.40
C ASN A 23 -6.12 -12.49 -14.19
N GLU A 24 -5.18 -12.65 -13.25
CA GLU A 24 -5.38 -13.38 -12.01
C GLU A 24 -6.50 -12.78 -11.14
N ALA A 25 -6.49 -11.46 -10.96
CA ALA A 25 -7.51 -10.75 -10.19
C ALA A 25 -8.92 -11.03 -10.74
N VAL A 26 -9.08 -10.97 -12.07
CA VAL A 26 -10.37 -11.23 -12.73
C VAL A 26 -10.73 -12.71 -12.70
N ALA A 27 -9.81 -13.60 -13.05
CA ALA A 27 -10.07 -15.03 -13.17
C ALA A 27 -10.45 -15.69 -11.83
N LYS A 28 -9.94 -15.15 -10.72
CA LYS A 28 -10.15 -15.69 -9.37
C LYS A 28 -11.15 -14.90 -8.53
N ALA A 29 -11.73 -13.80 -9.03
CA ALA A 29 -12.81 -13.13 -8.33
C ALA A 29 -14.12 -13.92 -8.44
N THR A 30 -14.93 -13.93 -7.38
CA THR A 30 -16.31 -14.43 -7.45
C THR A 30 -17.18 -13.52 -8.30
N HIS A 31 -16.95 -12.20 -8.23
CA HIS A 31 -17.70 -11.17 -8.96
C HIS A 31 -16.79 -10.29 -9.83
N PRO A 32 -16.19 -10.84 -10.90
CA PRO A 32 -15.26 -10.09 -11.75
C PRO A 32 -15.88 -8.82 -12.37
N GLU A 33 -17.20 -8.80 -12.60
CA GLU A 33 -17.93 -7.67 -13.15
C GLU A 33 -17.95 -6.43 -12.24
N ARG A 34 -17.64 -6.61 -10.94
CA ARG A 34 -17.59 -5.54 -9.93
C ARG A 34 -16.23 -4.88 -9.84
N LEU A 35 -15.21 -5.39 -10.52
CA LEU A 35 -13.86 -4.83 -10.48
C LEU A 35 -13.76 -3.58 -11.37
N ARG A 36 -13.04 -2.57 -10.89
CA ARG A 36 -12.68 -1.37 -11.65
C ARG A 36 -11.19 -1.12 -11.43
N PHE A 37 -10.38 -1.38 -12.44
CA PHE A 37 -8.93 -1.25 -12.33
C PHE A 37 -8.50 0.17 -12.68
N ALA A 38 -7.67 0.78 -11.83
CA ALA A 38 -6.86 1.95 -12.13
C ALA A 38 -5.41 1.52 -12.31
N VAL A 39 -4.93 1.58 -13.55
CA VAL A 39 -3.58 1.15 -13.92
C VAL A 39 -2.79 2.37 -14.31
N VAL A 40 -1.79 2.71 -13.49
CA VAL A 40 -0.73 3.66 -13.86
C VAL A 40 0.48 2.86 -14.31
N ASP A 41 0.68 2.80 -15.61
CA ASP A 41 1.74 2.03 -16.27
C ASP A 41 2.90 2.95 -16.66
N GLN A 42 4.00 2.83 -15.92
CA GLN A 42 5.23 3.57 -16.18
C GLN A 42 6.16 2.69 -17.02
N HIS A 43 6.13 2.91 -18.33
CA HIS A 43 6.79 2.04 -19.32
C HIS A 43 7.35 2.85 -20.50
N TYR A 44 8.34 2.31 -21.22
CA TYR A 44 8.95 2.99 -22.37
C TYR A 44 7.96 3.24 -23.51
N ALA A 45 7.03 2.31 -23.70
CA ALA A 45 5.97 2.41 -24.69
C ALA A 45 4.62 2.14 -24.03
N SER A 46 3.59 2.82 -24.53
CA SER A 46 2.23 2.59 -24.05
C SER A 46 1.79 1.16 -24.37
N GLN A 47 1.26 0.47 -23.35
CA GLN A 47 0.69 -0.88 -23.48
C GLN A 47 -0.83 -0.84 -23.72
N ARG A 48 -1.38 0.32 -24.12
CA ARG A 48 -2.82 0.56 -24.36
C ARG A 48 -3.45 -0.48 -25.29
N ALA A 49 -2.78 -0.87 -26.38
CA ALA A 49 -3.29 -1.85 -27.33
C ALA A 49 -3.45 -3.24 -26.68
N ALA A 50 -2.48 -3.66 -25.86
CA ALA A 50 -2.55 -4.91 -25.11
C ALA A 50 -3.67 -4.87 -24.05
N ILE A 51 -3.84 -3.73 -23.35
CA ILE A 51 -4.97 -3.53 -22.43
C ILE A 51 -6.31 -3.63 -23.17
N ALA A 52 -6.43 -3.01 -24.35
CA ALA A 52 -7.64 -3.03 -25.16
C ALA A 52 -8.00 -4.43 -25.70
N ALA A 53 -7.02 -5.33 -25.81
CA ALA A 53 -7.21 -6.71 -26.23
C ALA A 53 -7.69 -7.64 -25.08
N LEU A 54 -7.65 -7.19 -23.82
CA LEU A 54 -8.15 -7.98 -22.69
C LEU A 54 -9.67 -8.15 -22.79
N PRO A 55 -10.23 -9.33 -22.47
CA PRO A 55 -11.67 -9.57 -22.52
C PRO A 55 -12.46 -8.69 -21.54
N PHE A 56 -11.78 -8.12 -20.54
CA PHE A 56 -12.33 -7.22 -19.54
C PHE A 56 -11.79 -5.79 -19.67
N ALA A 57 -11.31 -5.38 -20.85
CA ALA A 57 -10.74 -4.04 -21.09
C ALA A 57 -11.66 -2.88 -20.63
N GLY A 58 -12.98 -3.05 -20.71
CA GLY A 58 -13.97 -2.07 -20.24
C GLY A 58 -13.95 -1.82 -18.73
N LEU A 59 -13.30 -2.67 -17.95
CA LEU A 59 -13.10 -2.51 -16.51
C LEU A 59 -11.84 -1.71 -16.17
N VAL A 60 -10.98 -1.37 -17.15
CA VAL A 60 -9.64 -0.81 -16.93
C VAL A 60 -9.56 0.66 -17.32
N ARG A 61 -9.38 1.53 -16.31
CA ARG A 61 -8.92 2.92 -16.45
C ARG A 61 -7.40 2.91 -16.48
N TYR A 62 -6.79 3.37 -17.58
CA TYR A 62 -5.36 3.22 -17.82
C TYR A 62 -4.71 4.57 -18.12
N VAL A 63 -3.61 4.84 -17.43
CA VAL A 63 -2.74 5.98 -17.65
C VAL A 63 -1.35 5.45 -17.96
N HIS A 64 -0.78 5.88 -19.09
CA HIS A 64 0.61 5.61 -19.43
C HIS A 64 1.48 6.80 -19.06
N VAL A 65 2.65 6.50 -18.49
CA VAL A 65 3.67 7.47 -18.12
C VAL A 65 5.01 6.99 -18.69
N GLN A 66 5.79 7.90 -19.27
CA GLN A 66 7.14 7.59 -19.69
C GLN A 66 8.06 7.38 -18.49
N VAL A 67 8.99 6.43 -18.57
CA VAL A 67 9.79 6.01 -17.39
C VAL A 67 10.54 7.15 -16.72
N GLN A 68 11.05 8.12 -17.50
CA GLN A 68 11.79 9.28 -17.00
C GLN A 68 10.92 10.33 -16.31
N ASP A 69 9.60 10.28 -16.49
CA ASP A 69 8.67 11.23 -15.89
C ASP A 69 8.17 10.77 -14.52
N THR A 70 8.60 9.60 -14.05
CA THR A 70 8.25 9.10 -12.72
C THR A 70 8.75 10.01 -11.61
N LEU A 71 7.87 10.31 -10.66
CA LEU A 71 8.19 10.98 -9.39
C LEU A 71 8.14 10.01 -8.20
N GLY A 72 8.16 8.70 -8.44
CA GLY A 72 8.16 7.66 -7.41
C GLY A 72 6.78 7.02 -7.16
N VAL A 73 6.76 6.03 -6.26
CA VAL A 73 5.57 5.21 -6.00
C VAL A 73 4.42 6.01 -5.40
N SER A 74 4.71 6.94 -4.49
CA SER A 74 3.65 7.74 -3.84
C SER A 74 2.92 8.62 -4.85
N TRP A 75 3.66 9.22 -5.79
CA TRP A 75 3.09 9.97 -6.91
C TRP A 75 2.30 9.07 -7.87
N ALA A 76 2.83 7.91 -8.24
CA ALA A 76 2.11 6.99 -9.14
C ALA A 76 0.80 6.47 -8.51
N ARG A 77 0.79 6.20 -7.20
CA ARG A 77 -0.43 5.84 -6.46
C ARG A 77 -1.40 7.02 -6.32
N ASN A 78 -0.90 8.25 -6.19
CA ASN A 78 -1.74 9.45 -6.28
C ASN A 78 -2.43 9.57 -7.65
N LEU A 79 -1.69 9.34 -8.74
CA LEU A 79 -2.28 9.30 -10.08
C LEU A 79 -3.34 8.21 -10.20
N ALA A 80 -3.08 7.02 -9.68
CA ALA A 80 -4.05 5.94 -9.68
C ALA A 80 -5.31 6.35 -8.92
N PHE A 81 -5.17 6.94 -7.73
CA PHE A 81 -6.29 7.44 -6.92
C PHE A 81 -7.11 8.53 -7.65
N SER A 82 -6.50 9.31 -8.54
CA SER A 82 -7.26 10.30 -9.34
C SER A 82 -8.22 9.67 -10.35
N LEU A 83 -8.12 8.35 -10.59
CA LEU A 83 -9.04 7.57 -11.43
C LEU A 83 -10.19 6.95 -10.64
N TYR A 84 -10.28 7.16 -9.33
CA TYR A 84 -11.41 6.72 -8.50
C TYR A 84 -12.69 7.47 -8.87
N ASP A 85 -13.82 6.77 -8.84
CA ASP A 85 -15.12 7.29 -9.30
C ASP A 85 -16.26 6.86 -8.36
N GLY A 86 -15.96 6.82 -7.06
CA GLY A 86 -16.94 6.51 -6.03
C GLY A 86 -17.23 5.03 -5.82
N GLU A 87 -16.39 4.09 -6.30
CA GLU A 87 -16.53 2.66 -6.00
C GLU A 87 -16.64 2.37 -4.49
N GLN A 88 -17.43 1.37 -4.10
CA GLN A 88 -17.71 1.12 -2.67
C GLN A 88 -16.46 0.73 -1.88
N TYR A 89 -15.54 -0.03 -2.49
CA TYR A 89 -14.34 -0.51 -1.83
C TYR A 89 -13.09 -0.09 -2.60
N LEU A 90 -12.02 0.17 -1.85
CA LEU A 90 -10.66 0.28 -2.37
C LEU A 90 -9.96 -1.06 -2.14
N LEU A 91 -9.25 -1.54 -3.16
CA LEU A 91 -8.15 -2.48 -3.04
C LEU A 91 -6.91 -1.85 -3.68
N GLN A 92 -5.88 -1.53 -2.90
CA GLN A 92 -4.56 -1.20 -3.44
C GLN A 92 -3.64 -2.39 -3.35
N ILE A 93 -2.93 -2.66 -4.44
CA ILE A 93 -1.94 -3.74 -4.56
C ILE A 93 -0.73 -3.29 -5.39
N ASP A 94 0.36 -4.06 -5.28
CA ASP A 94 1.47 -3.96 -6.21
C ASP A 94 1.16 -4.70 -7.52
N SER A 95 1.87 -4.39 -8.62
CA SER A 95 1.59 -4.95 -9.95
C SER A 95 2.12 -6.37 -10.20
N HIS A 96 2.62 -7.03 -9.15
CA HIS A 96 3.13 -8.41 -9.13
C HIS A 96 2.49 -9.19 -7.99
N THR A 97 1.16 -9.21 -8.00
CA THR A 97 0.30 -9.88 -7.03
C THR A 97 -0.40 -11.08 -7.64
N CYS A 98 -0.50 -12.15 -6.85
CA CYS A 98 -1.28 -13.37 -7.13
C CYS A 98 -2.45 -13.45 -6.13
N PHE A 99 -3.54 -14.13 -6.50
CA PHE A 99 -4.78 -14.16 -5.74
C PHE A 99 -5.22 -15.59 -5.41
N GLU A 100 -5.96 -15.77 -4.32
CA GLU A 100 -6.77 -16.97 -4.09
C GLU A 100 -8.13 -16.88 -4.83
N PRO A 101 -8.76 -18.02 -5.19
CA PRO A 101 -10.15 -18.03 -5.64
C PRO A 101 -11.10 -17.42 -4.60
N GLY A 102 -12.01 -16.53 -5.04
CA GLY A 102 -12.98 -15.84 -4.20
C GLY A 102 -12.39 -14.74 -3.31
N TRP A 103 -11.24 -14.18 -3.68
CA TRP A 103 -10.53 -13.17 -2.90
C TRP A 103 -11.39 -11.93 -2.58
N ASP A 104 -12.25 -11.51 -3.52
CA ASP A 104 -13.08 -10.31 -3.44
C ASP A 104 -14.17 -10.45 -2.37
N GLU A 105 -14.87 -11.58 -2.34
CA GLU A 105 -15.82 -11.90 -1.28
C GLU A 105 -15.12 -12.12 0.06
N SER A 106 -13.93 -12.73 0.05
CA SER A 106 -13.12 -12.95 1.26
C SER A 106 -12.77 -11.62 1.94
N LEU A 107 -12.26 -10.65 1.18
CA LEU A 107 -11.94 -9.31 1.69
C LEU A 107 -13.19 -8.55 2.14
N ARG A 108 -14.29 -8.59 1.37
CA ARG A 108 -15.55 -7.94 1.74
C ARG A 108 -16.15 -8.50 3.02
N ARG A 109 -16.10 -9.83 3.21
CA ARG A 109 -16.55 -10.49 4.44
C ARG A 109 -15.72 -10.03 5.64
N GLN A 110 -14.39 -10.04 5.51
CA GLN A 110 -13.49 -9.57 6.57
C GLN A 110 -13.72 -8.10 6.93
N HIS A 111 -13.86 -7.23 5.93
CA HIS A 111 -14.19 -5.82 6.16
C HIS A 111 -15.54 -5.65 6.85
N SER A 112 -16.57 -6.42 6.44
CA SER A 112 -17.89 -6.35 7.05
C SER A 112 -17.87 -6.78 8.52
N GLN A 113 -17.07 -7.78 8.88
CA GLN A 113 -16.85 -8.18 10.28
C GLN A 113 -16.15 -7.08 11.09
N LEU A 114 -15.18 -6.38 10.48
CA LEU A 114 -14.50 -5.27 11.16
C LEU A 114 -15.39 -4.05 11.40
N LEU A 115 -16.49 -3.89 10.66
CA LEU A 115 -17.45 -2.81 10.92
C LEU A 115 -18.13 -2.93 12.29
N GLU A 116 -18.10 -4.12 12.91
CA GLU A 116 -18.54 -4.32 14.29
C GLU A 116 -17.55 -3.75 15.33
N LEU A 117 -16.28 -3.55 14.93
CA LEU A 117 -15.18 -3.09 15.80
C LEU A 117 -14.83 -1.62 15.57
N ALA A 118 -14.89 -1.16 14.32
CA ALA A 118 -14.54 0.20 13.94
C ALA A 118 -15.43 0.70 12.79
N PRO A 119 -15.81 1.99 12.78
CA PRO A 119 -16.66 2.56 11.73
C PRO A 119 -15.94 2.71 10.38
N LYS A 120 -14.61 2.82 10.40
CA LYS A 120 -13.75 3.03 9.23
C LYS A 120 -12.54 2.08 9.24
N PRO A 121 -12.76 0.77 9.11
CA PRO A 121 -11.68 -0.20 9.19
C PRO A 121 -10.85 -0.25 7.90
N VAL A 122 -9.55 -0.46 8.05
CA VAL A 122 -8.60 -0.70 6.95
C VAL A 122 -7.92 -2.05 7.18
N LEU A 123 -8.00 -2.94 6.21
CA LEU A 123 -7.23 -4.18 6.18
C LEU A 123 -5.89 -3.91 5.50
N SER A 124 -4.79 -4.18 6.19
CA SER A 124 -3.46 -4.09 5.60
C SER A 124 -2.45 -4.94 6.36
N THR A 125 -1.54 -5.57 5.64
CA THR A 125 -0.32 -6.23 6.14
C THR A 125 0.54 -6.61 4.93
N TYR A 126 1.75 -7.14 5.13
CA TYR A 126 2.52 -7.70 4.03
C TYR A 126 1.85 -8.97 3.49
N PRO A 127 1.52 -9.04 2.18
CA PRO A 127 1.07 -10.30 1.58
C PRO A 127 2.13 -11.39 1.72
N TYR A 128 1.71 -12.65 1.73
CA TYR A 128 2.66 -13.77 1.74
C TYR A 128 3.39 -13.87 0.41
N ARG A 129 4.54 -14.54 0.40
CA ARG A 129 5.31 -14.77 -0.82
C ARG A 129 4.60 -15.76 -1.76
N PHE A 130 4.62 -15.47 -3.05
CA PHE A 130 4.56 -16.51 -4.08
C PHE A 130 5.80 -16.45 -4.96
N ASP A 131 6.06 -17.54 -5.67
CA ASP A 131 7.14 -17.68 -6.64
C ASP A 131 6.56 -18.11 -7.99
N MET A 132 7.25 -17.78 -9.08
CA MET A 132 6.93 -18.29 -10.42
C MET A 132 7.87 -19.44 -10.75
N VAL A 133 7.32 -20.63 -10.99
CA VAL A 133 8.07 -21.82 -11.42
C VAL A 133 7.48 -22.26 -12.76
N ASP A 134 8.31 -22.26 -13.81
CA ASP A 134 7.91 -22.61 -15.18
C ASP A 134 6.64 -21.87 -15.68
N GLY A 135 6.50 -20.60 -15.28
CA GLY A 135 5.36 -19.76 -15.65
C GLY A 135 4.09 -19.96 -14.81
N VAL A 136 4.14 -20.80 -13.77
CA VAL A 136 3.01 -21.08 -12.86
C VAL A 136 3.28 -20.45 -11.49
N PRO A 137 2.28 -19.80 -10.86
CA PRO A 137 2.43 -19.28 -9.50
C PRO A 137 2.37 -20.40 -8.46
N HIS A 138 3.36 -20.43 -7.57
CA HIS A 138 3.44 -21.32 -6.43
C HIS A 138 3.46 -20.52 -5.13
N TYR A 139 2.57 -20.86 -4.21
CA TYR A 139 2.51 -20.29 -2.87
C TYR A 139 2.02 -21.33 -1.87
N THR A 140 2.35 -21.11 -0.61
CA THR A 140 1.86 -21.93 0.51
C THR A 140 0.99 -21.04 1.39
N PRO A 141 -0.31 -21.31 1.51
CA PRO A 141 -1.15 -20.62 2.47
C PRO A 141 -0.58 -20.78 3.89
N PRO A 142 -0.61 -19.74 4.73
CA PRO A 142 -0.15 -19.87 6.11
C PRO A 142 -0.98 -20.92 6.86
N GLU A 143 -0.29 -21.81 7.59
CA GLU A 143 -0.94 -22.79 8.45
C GLU A 143 -1.14 -22.23 9.87
N GLY A 144 -2.30 -22.51 10.47
CA GLY A 144 -2.63 -22.11 11.84
C GLY A 144 -3.35 -20.76 11.97
N LYS A 145 -3.85 -20.48 13.18
CA LYS A 145 -4.51 -19.21 13.51
C LYS A 145 -3.47 -18.15 13.88
N THR A 146 -2.92 -17.50 12.86
CA THR A 146 -1.92 -16.45 13.04
C THR A 146 -2.22 -15.24 12.18
N VAL A 147 -1.90 -14.06 12.73
CA VAL A 147 -1.93 -12.78 12.02
C VAL A 147 -0.50 -12.32 11.81
N LEU A 148 -0.21 -11.87 10.60
CA LEU A 148 1.09 -11.26 10.28
C LEU A 148 1.06 -9.78 10.71
N VAL A 149 1.70 -9.47 11.83
CA VAL A 149 1.72 -8.13 12.42
C VAL A 149 2.98 -7.36 12.01
N LEU A 150 2.84 -6.07 11.71
CA LEU A 150 3.94 -5.20 11.27
C LEU A 150 4.51 -4.42 12.46
N ARG A 151 5.84 -4.44 12.61
CA ARG A 151 6.56 -3.77 13.70
C ARG A 151 7.71 -2.92 13.18
N PRO A 152 8.05 -1.80 13.85
CA PRO A 152 9.31 -1.13 13.59
C PRO A 152 10.50 -2.11 13.65
N HIS A 153 11.37 -2.05 12.66
CA HIS A 153 12.57 -2.85 12.59
C HIS A 153 13.57 -2.36 13.66
N PRO A 154 14.17 -3.24 14.48
CA PRO A 154 15.09 -2.84 15.54
C PRO A 154 16.31 -2.06 15.02
N ASP A 155 16.82 -2.42 13.85
CA ASP A 155 17.98 -1.76 13.21
C ASP A 155 17.68 -0.39 12.56
N THR A 156 16.47 0.14 12.67
CA THR A 156 16.15 1.52 12.27
C THR A 156 15.60 2.30 13.47
N PRO A 157 16.44 2.60 14.48
CA PRO A 157 16.01 3.41 15.61
C PRO A 157 15.74 4.84 15.15
N LEU A 158 14.70 5.45 15.72
CA LEU A 158 14.53 6.89 15.63
C LEU A 158 15.59 7.58 16.48
N VAL A 159 16.08 8.72 15.99
CA VAL A 159 16.97 9.60 16.74
C VAL A 159 16.34 10.98 16.76
N PRO A 160 16.28 11.67 17.93
CA PRO A 160 15.75 13.03 18.00
C PRO A 160 16.40 13.95 16.97
N GLY A 161 15.60 14.59 16.12
CA GLY A 161 16.08 15.47 15.06
C GLY A 161 16.74 14.77 13.86
N GLY A 162 16.80 13.44 13.83
CA GLY A 162 17.34 12.63 12.73
C GLY A 162 16.34 12.35 11.60
N ASP A 163 16.59 11.27 10.87
CA ASP A 163 15.63 10.69 9.92
C ASP A 163 14.45 10.06 10.68
N VAL A 164 13.26 10.17 10.11
CA VAL A 164 11.99 9.70 10.69
C VAL A 164 11.44 8.49 9.95
N VAL A 165 12.11 8.08 8.87
CA VAL A 165 11.78 6.86 8.13
C VAL A 165 12.08 5.64 9.00
N LEU A 166 11.06 4.81 9.19
CA LEU A 166 11.15 3.53 9.87
C LEU A 166 11.00 2.41 8.84
N ARG A 167 11.84 1.38 8.97
CA ARG A 167 11.57 0.09 8.33
C ARG A 167 10.61 -0.68 9.22
N PHE A 168 9.77 -1.50 8.60
CA PHE A 168 8.91 -2.43 9.32
C PHE A 168 9.27 -3.88 8.99
N ILE A 169 9.04 -4.78 9.94
CA ILE A 169 9.15 -6.23 9.79
C ILE A 169 7.81 -6.87 10.10
N ALA A 170 7.54 -7.97 9.41
CA ALA A 170 6.41 -8.83 9.69
C ALA A 170 6.79 -9.90 10.73
N ARG A 171 5.93 -10.13 11.71
CA ARG A 171 6.03 -11.25 12.65
C ARG A 171 4.68 -11.95 12.79
N HIS A 172 4.70 -13.26 12.97
CA HIS A 172 3.49 -14.02 13.24
C HIS A 172 3.10 -13.86 14.71
N LEU A 173 1.85 -13.43 14.94
CA LEU A 173 1.19 -13.48 16.24
C LEU A 173 0.13 -14.57 16.20
N PHE A 174 0.14 -15.49 17.17
CA PHE A 174 -0.89 -16.53 17.29
C PHE A 174 -2.16 -15.93 17.90
N THR A 175 -3.22 -15.85 17.10
CA THR A 175 -4.50 -15.23 17.49
C THR A 175 -5.60 -15.65 16.53
N ASP A 176 -6.84 -15.60 16.99
CA ASP A 176 -8.04 -15.87 16.20
C ASP A 176 -8.90 -14.60 15.96
N ARG A 177 -8.30 -13.43 16.21
CA ARG A 177 -8.91 -12.11 15.98
C ARG A 177 -8.00 -11.22 15.12
N PRO A 178 -8.58 -10.33 14.31
CA PRO A 178 -7.80 -9.29 13.66
C PRO A 178 -7.10 -8.41 14.70
N VAL A 179 -5.89 -7.94 14.38
CA VAL A 179 -5.03 -7.21 15.33
C VAL A 179 -5.01 -5.73 14.94
N PRO A 180 -5.32 -4.78 15.84
CA PRO A 180 -5.16 -3.36 15.55
C PRO A 180 -3.71 -3.05 15.16
N ALA A 181 -3.53 -2.18 14.17
CA ALA A 181 -2.25 -1.91 13.54
C ALA A 181 -1.92 -0.42 13.53
N CYS A 182 -0.63 -0.13 13.69
CA CYS A 182 -0.07 1.21 13.61
C CYS A 182 0.48 1.54 12.20
N HIS A 183 0.62 0.55 11.32
CA HIS A 183 1.26 0.73 10.01
C HIS A 183 0.44 0.14 8.88
N ILE A 184 0.60 0.71 7.68
CA ILE A 184 0.02 0.20 6.43
C ILE A 184 1.14 -0.38 5.58
N ALA A 185 0.91 -1.56 5.00
CA ALA A 185 1.69 -2.04 3.87
C ALA A 185 1.07 -1.52 2.57
N GLY A 186 1.81 -0.73 1.81
CA GLY A 186 1.33 -0.12 0.57
C GLY A 186 0.96 -1.15 -0.51
N GLY A 187 1.57 -2.34 -0.47
CA GLY A 187 1.28 -3.45 -1.38
C GLY A 187 -0.02 -4.20 -1.08
N PHE A 188 -0.72 -3.88 0.02
CA PHE A 188 -2.05 -4.40 0.31
C PHE A 188 -2.83 -3.46 1.25
N VAL A 189 -3.83 -2.79 0.71
CA VAL A 189 -4.79 -1.98 1.48
C VAL A 189 -6.20 -2.29 0.99
N PHE A 190 -7.09 -2.74 1.88
CA PHE A 190 -8.49 -2.94 1.57
C PHE A 190 -9.41 -2.25 2.58
N CYS A 191 -10.28 -1.37 2.10
CA CYS A 191 -11.18 -0.58 2.94
C CYS A 191 -12.36 -0.01 2.12
N HIS A 192 -13.20 0.80 2.75
CA HIS A 192 -14.22 1.57 2.03
C HIS A 192 -13.58 2.59 1.07
N GLY A 193 -14.17 2.77 -0.12
CA GLY A 193 -13.63 3.59 -1.20
C GLY A 193 -13.45 5.07 -0.85
N SER A 194 -14.24 5.61 0.09
CA SER A 194 -14.08 7.00 0.58
C SER A 194 -12.70 7.28 1.19
N PHE A 195 -11.92 6.24 1.51
CA PHE A 195 -10.52 6.37 1.90
C PHE A 195 -9.70 7.15 0.85
N VAL A 196 -10.00 6.96 -0.44
CA VAL A 196 -9.29 7.63 -1.54
C VAL A 196 -9.42 9.16 -1.44
N ASP A 197 -10.62 9.64 -1.15
CA ASP A 197 -10.92 11.07 -1.03
C ASP A 197 -10.48 11.65 0.33
N GLU A 198 -10.66 10.88 1.40
CA GLU A 198 -10.36 11.33 2.76
C GLU A 198 -8.85 11.32 3.06
N VAL A 199 -8.12 10.34 2.53
CA VAL A 199 -6.70 10.09 2.80
C VAL A 199 -5.92 9.96 1.48
N PRO A 200 -5.91 10.98 0.60
CA PRO A 200 -5.26 10.87 -0.70
C PRO A 200 -3.76 10.67 -0.55
N TYR A 201 -3.14 9.96 -1.47
CA TYR A 201 -1.69 9.84 -1.54
C TYR A 201 -1.01 11.21 -1.65
N ASP A 202 0.10 11.39 -0.95
CA ASP A 202 0.90 12.62 -1.03
C ASP A 202 1.87 12.54 -2.23
N PRO A 203 1.62 13.26 -3.33
CA PRO A 203 2.41 13.12 -4.56
C PRO A 203 3.85 13.64 -4.42
N TYR A 204 4.20 14.26 -3.29
CA TYR A 204 5.55 14.79 -3.05
C TYR A 204 6.43 13.87 -2.20
N LEU A 205 5.87 12.79 -1.65
CA LEU A 205 6.65 11.68 -1.11
C LEU A 205 7.20 10.81 -2.25
N TYR A 206 8.24 10.02 -1.98
CA TYR A 206 8.99 9.32 -3.01
C TYR A 206 8.82 7.80 -2.94
N PHE A 207 9.63 7.12 -2.11
CA PHE A 207 9.58 5.67 -1.90
C PHE A 207 9.45 5.34 -0.42
N HIS A 208 10.47 5.67 0.38
CA HIS A 208 10.43 5.44 1.81
C HIS A 208 9.53 6.46 2.53
N GLY A 209 8.79 5.97 3.53
CA GLY A 209 7.96 6.79 4.42
C GLY A 209 6.59 7.18 3.88
N GLU A 210 6.25 6.84 2.63
CA GLU A 210 4.88 7.01 2.11
C GLU A 210 3.85 6.21 2.92
N GLU A 211 4.20 4.99 3.31
CA GLU A 211 3.36 4.11 4.12
C GLU A 211 3.12 4.71 5.52
N GLN A 212 4.18 5.24 6.14
CA GLN A 212 4.09 5.90 7.45
C GLN A 212 3.21 7.14 7.38
N SER A 213 3.38 7.96 6.33
CA SER A 213 2.54 9.13 6.08
C SER A 213 1.08 8.73 5.94
N LEU A 214 0.79 7.72 5.11
CA LEU A 214 -0.57 7.25 4.87
C LEU A 214 -1.21 6.69 6.15
N ALA A 215 -0.50 5.85 6.90
CA ALA A 215 -1.00 5.25 8.13
C ALA A 215 -1.34 6.32 9.19
N VAL A 216 -0.42 7.25 9.46
CA VAL A 216 -0.63 8.33 10.44
C VAL A 216 -1.76 9.26 9.99
N ARG A 217 -1.82 9.61 8.70
CA ARG A 217 -2.88 10.47 8.16
C ARG A 217 -4.25 9.81 8.17
N ALA A 218 -4.33 8.50 7.90
CA ALA A 218 -5.55 7.72 8.04
C ALA A 218 -6.01 7.70 9.50
N TRP A 219 -5.10 7.36 10.42
CA TRP A 219 -5.40 7.24 11.84
C TRP A 219 -5.89 8.55 12.46
N THR A 220 -5.24 9.68 12.14
CA THR A 220 -5.65 11.02 12.60
C THR A 220 -6.99 11.49 12.00
N ARG A 221 -7.49 10.83 10.96
CA ARG A 221 -8.81 11.03 10.35
C ARG A 221 -9.87 10.02 10.82
N GLY A 222 -9.54 9.23 11.85
CA GLY A 222 -10.47 8.27 12.44
C GLY A 222 -10.58 6.94 11.70
N TRP A 223 -9.66 6.63 10.79
CA TRP A 223 -9.55 5.29 10.21
C TRP A 223 -8.77 4.37 11.15
N ASP A 224 -9.22 3.14 11.31
CA ASP A 224 -8.60 2.15 12.18
C ASP A 224 -8.02 1.01 11.35
N ILE A 225 -6.71 0.81 11.43
CA ILE A 225 -6.00 -0.19 10.64
C ILE A 225 -5.98 -1.50 11.42
N TYR A 226 -6.18 -2.61 10.72
CA TYR A 226 -6.16 -3.97 11.24
C TYR A 226 -5.32 -4.87 10.34
N HIS A 227 -4.48 -5.68 10.97
CA HIS A 227 -3.88 -6.85 10.34
C HIS A 227 -4.90 -8.00 10.31
N PRO A 228 -5.30 -8.51 9.13
CA PRO A 228 -6.32 -9.54 9.01
C PRO A 228 -5.85 -10.92 9.44
N LEU A 229 -6.82 -11.79 9.74
CA LEU A 229 -6.62 -13.23 9.95
C LEU A 229 -6.27 -13.98 8.67
N HIS A 230 -6.64 -13.43 7.52
CA HIS A 230 -6.43 -14.08 6.24
C HIS A 230 -6.20 -13.06 5.13
N VAL A 231 -5.09 -13.22 4.42
CA VAL A 231 -4.73 -12.39 3.27
C VAL A 231 -4.88 -13.27 2.02
N PRO A 232 -5.95 -13.11 1.21
CA PRO A 232 -6.17 -13.94 0.02
C PRO A 232 -5.30 -13.49 -1.17
N LEU A 233 -4.16 -12.86 -0.89
CA LEU A 233 -3.26 -12.20 -1.83
C LEU A 233 -1.82 -12.60 -1.51
N TYR A 234 -1.01 -12.71 -2.55
CA TYR A 234 0.41 -13.02 -2.45
C TYR A 234 1.23 -12.05 -3.28
N HIS A 235 2.46 -11.81 -2.86
CA HIS A 235 3.38 -10.87 -3.48
C HIS A 235 4.64 -11.60 -3.98
N LEU A 236 5.08 -11.26 -5.21
CA LEU A 236 6.32 -11.78 -5.77
C LEU A 236 7.52 -11.00 -5.19
N TYR A 237 8.07 -11.47 -4.09
CA TYR A 237 9.27 -10.85 -3.51
C TYR A 237 10.50 -11.12 -4.37
N LYS A 238 11.29 -10.07 -4.64
CA LYS A 238 12.61 -10.23 -5.28
C LYS A 238 13.45 -11.21 -4.47
N ALA A 239 14.17 -12.10 -5.17
CA ALA A 239 15.12 -12.98 -4.52
C ALA A 239 16.20 -12.15 -3.80
N PRO A 240 16.74 -12.62 -2.66
CA PRO A 240 17.86 -11.97 -2.01
C PRO A 240 19.00 -11.73 -3.01
N ASN A 241 19.65 -10.57 -2.92
CA ASN A 241 20.76 -10.14 -3.79
C ASN A 241 20.41 -9.90 -5.27
N THR A 242 19.11 -9.82 -5.63
CA THR A 242 18.72 -9.33 -6.96
C THR A 242 19.15 -7.87 -7.12
N PRO A 243 19.95 -7.52 -8.14
CA PRO A 243 20.35 -6.13 -8.38
C PRO A 243 19.14 -5.21 -8.52
N HIS A 244 19.31 -3.99 -8.04
CA HIS A 244 18.27 -2.95 -8.04
C HIS A 244 18.34 -2.06 -9.29
N ASP A 245 19.05 -2.50 -10.32
CA ASP A 245 19.45 -1.71 -11.49
C ASP A 245 18.28 -1.20 -12.34
N SER A 246 17.10 -1.83 -12.22
CA SER A 246 15.87 -1.40 -12.89
C SER A 246 15.06 -0.36 -12.10
N HIS A 247 15.46 0.00 -10.87
CA HIS A 247 14.78 1.08 -10.17
C HIS A 247 15.10 2.43 -10.84
N HIS A 248 14.09 3.30 -10.89
CA HIS A 248 14.16 4.59 -11.58
C HIS A 248 15.21 5.58 -11.04
N TRP A 249 15.81 5.30 -9.87
CA TRP A 249 16.90 6.07 -9.27
C TRP A 249 18.29 5.50 -9.57
N HIS A 250 18.42 4.59 -10.55
CA HIS A 250 19.70 4.03 -11.00
C HIS A 250 19.91 4.20 -12.51
N GLY A 251 21.18 4.17 -12.91
CA GLY A 251 21.58 4.04 -14.31
C GLY A 251 21.30 5.25 -15.21
N GLU A 252 20.98 4.97 -16.48
CA GLU A 252 20.73 5.96 -17.52
C GLU A 252 19.42 6.71 -17.32
N VAL A 253 18.40 6.05 -16.75
CA VAL A 253 17.08 6.66 -16.51
C VAL A 253 17.22 7.88 -15.61
N ASP A 254 17.96 7.82 -14.49
CA ASP A 254 18.08 8.96 -13.56
C ASP A 254 18.68 10.22 -14.22
N ARG A 255 19.52 10.05 -15.25
CA ARG A 255 20.12 11.16 -16.02
C ARG A 255 19.12 11.84 -16.96
N LEU A 256 18.08 11.13 -17.39
CA LEU A 256 17.05 11.64 -18.29
C LEU A 256 15.91 12.34 -17.56
N ARG A 257 15.87 12.24 -16.22
CA ARG A 257 14.79 12.80 -15.39
C ARG A 257 14.97 14.29 -15.16
N ALA A 258 13.86 15.02 -15.12
CA ALA A 258 13.86 16.42 -14.70
C ALA A 258 14.27 16.61 -13.22
N PHE A 259 14.02 15.59 -12.39
CA PHE A 259 14.38 15.57 -10.97
C PHE A 259 15.14 14.29 -10.65
N SER A 260 16.34 14.41 -10.08
CA SER A 260 17.12 13.24 -9.67
C SER A 260 16.49 12.51 -8.49
N GLY A 261 16.74 11.21 -8.37
CA GLY A 261 16.31 10.40 -7.23
C GLY A 261 16.83 10.93 -5.89
N ALA A 262 18.03 11.53 -5.86
CA ALA A 262 18.59 12.15 -4.67
C ALA A 262 17.78 13.37 -4.21
N TYR A 263 17.41 14.25 -5.14
CA TYR A 263 16.56 15.41 -4.83
C TYR A 263 15.19 14.98 -4.30
N LEU A 264 14.55 13.99 -4.95
CA LEU A 264 13.23 13.50 -4.55
C LEU A 264 13.27 12.82 -3.17
N THR A 265 14.34 12.09 -2.86
CA THR A 265 14.57 11.48 -1.55
C THR A 265 14.66 12.53 -0.45
N VAL A 266 15.50 13.55 -0.63
CA VAL A 266 15.67 14.63 0.36
C VAL A 266 14.34 15.38 0.57
N ARG A 267 13.66 15.76 -0.51
CA ARG A 267 12.35 16.43 -0.46
C ARG A 267 11.32 15.59 0.30
N ALA A 268 11.26 14.29 0.04
CA ALA A 268 10.32 13.39 0.70
C ALA A 268 10.63 13.26 2.20
N ALA A 269 11.90 13.12 2.57
CA ALA A 269 12.33 13.02 3.97
C ALA A 269 12.00 14.31 4.76
N GLU A 270 12.30 15.49 4.21
CA GLU A 270 11.96 16.78 4.83
C GLU A 270 10.45 16.93 5.01
N ARG A 271 9.68 16.52 3.99
CA ARG A 271 8.23 16.58 4.01
C ARG A 271 7.61 15.65 5.06
N LEU A 272 8.11 14.41 5.15
CA LEU A 272 7.70 13.45 6.17
C LEU A 272 8.06 13.94 7.57
N LYS A 273 9.26 14.49 7.75
CA LYS A 273 9.68 15.09 9.02
C LYS A 273 8.78 16.24 9.43
N ARG A 274 8.40 17.12 8.49
CA ARG A 274 7.44 18.20 8.77
C ARG A 274 6.07 17.66 9.19
N LEU A 275 5.59 16.59 8.54
CA LEU A 275 4.31 15.95 8.88
C LEU A 275 4.32 15.36 10.29
N LEU A 276 5.37 14.60 10.64
CA LEU A 276 5.41 13.77 11.85
C LEU A 276 6.02 14.48 13.06
N CYS A 277 6.97 15.39 12.84
CA CYS A 277 7.68 16.10 13.92
C CYS A 277 7.27 17.57 14.05
N GLY A 278 6.76 18.18 12.98
CA GLY A 278 6.36 19.59 12.96
C GLY A 278 4.87 19.80 13.25
N ASP A 279 4.36 20.93 12.78
CA ASP A 279 2.93 21.32 12.87
C ASP A 279 2.04 20.61 11.84
N GLY A 280 2.57 19.58 11.16
CA GLY A 280 1.89 18.90 10.07
C GLY A 280 2.09 19.57 8.69
N LEU A 281 1.30 19.10 7.73
CA LEU A 281 1.24 19.65 6.37
C LEU A 281 -0.12 20.34 6.14
N PRO A 282 -0.19 21.37 5.29
CA PRO A 282 -1.47 21.97 4.92
C PRO A 282 -2.26 21.09 3.95
N GLY A 283 -3.58 21.34 3.88
CA GLY A 283 -4.47 20.73 2.89
C GLY A 283 -4.68 19.24 3.07
N ALA A 284 -5.07 18.55 1.99
CA ALA A 284 -5.46 17.15 2.04
C ALA A 284 -4.32 16.21 2.48
N CYS A 285 -3.05 16.61 2.29
CA CYS A 285 -1.85 15.88 2.74
C CYS A 285 -1.52 16.09 4.22
N GLY A 286 -2.27 16.91 4.94
CA GLY A 286 -2.11 17.15 6.37
C GLY A 286 -2.56 16.00 7.26
N LEU A 287 -2.45 16.19 8.57
CA LEU A 287 -3.06 15.34 9.59
C LEU A 287 -4.57 15.60 9.66
N GLY A 288 -5.33 14.62 10.12
CA GLY A 288 -6.74 14.82 10.48
C GLY A 288 -6.90 15.44 11.87
N SER A 289 -8.15 15.74 12.23
CA SER A 289 -8.54 16.35 13.51
C SER A 289 -9.21 15.39 14.49
N GLU A 290 -9.51 14.15 14.09
CA GLU A 290 -10.21 13.18 14.95
C GLU A 290 -9.31 12.69 16.09
N ARG A 291 -8.00 12.59 15.82
CA ARG A 291 -7.01 12.10 16.78
C ARG A 291 -5.66 12.80 16.59
N THR A 292 -4.90 12.96 17.67
CA THR A 292 -3.62 13.70 17.70
C THR A 292 -2.40 12.80 17.57
N LEU A 293 -1.26 13.34 17.15
CA LEU A 293 0.01 12.58 17.12
C LEU A 293 0.44 12.07 18.50
N ALA A 294 0.10 12.76 19.59
CA ALA A 294 0.38 12.28 20.94
C ALA A 294 -0.43 11.01 21.26
N GLN A 295 -1.70 10.96 20.85
CA GLN A 295 -2.50 9.75 20.99
C GLN A 295 -2.01 8.64 20.04
N TYR A 296 -1.51 8.98 18.84
CA TYR A 296 -0.88 8.00 17.95
C TYR A 296 0.38 7.40 18.59
N ALA A 297 1.23 8.21 19.23
CA ALA A 297 2.41 7.73 19.94
C ALA A 297 2.04 6.80 21.11
N ALA A 298 1.02 7.16 21.89
CA ALA A 298 0.49 6.30 22.96
C ALA A 298 -0.10 4.99 22.42
N PHE A 299 -0.74 5.04 21.25
CA PHE A 299 -1.34 3.87 20.58
C PHE A 299 -0.31 2.97 19.90
N SER A 300 0.74 3.52 19.31
CA SER A 300 1.69 2.76 18.47
C SER A 300 3.01 2.46 19.16
N GLY A 301 3.33 3.17 20.25
CA GLY A 301 4.67 3.18 20.83
C GLY A 301 5.69 4.00 20.04
N ILE A 302 5.30 4.63 18.93
CA ILE A 302 6.19 5.41 18.04
C ILE A 302 5.98 6.90 18.28
N ASP A 303 6.94 7.54 18.93
CA ASP A 303 6.98 9.00 19.08
C ASP A 303 8.01 9.60 18.12
N TYR A 304 7.53 10.04 16.96
CA TYR A 304 8.37 10.66 15.94
C TYR A 304 9.02 11.98 16.40
N ARG A 305 8.36 12.76 17.28
CA ARG A 305 8.91 14.05 17.74
C ARG A 305 10.07 13.83 18.69
N ASN A 306 9.88 12.95 19.65
CA ASN A 306 10.89 12.64 20.65
C ASN A 306 11.88 11.58 20.18
N GLY A 307 11.67 11.00 18.99
CA GLY A 307 12.55 10.02 18.39
C GLY A 307 12.62 8.73 19.21
N THR A 308 11.50 8.25 19.72
CA THR A 308 11.46 7.02 20.54
C THR A 308 10.53 5.98 19.92
N VAL A 309 10.94 4.72 20.06
CA VAL A 309 10.12 3.56 19.76
C VAL A 309 10.10 2.72 21.02
N SER A 310 8.90 2.46 21.53
CA SER A 310 8.64 1.56 22.64
C SER A 310 7.75 0.41 22.17
N ASP A 311 7.73 -0.68 22.92
CA ASP A 311 6.78 -1.78 22.73
C ASP A 311 5.75 -1.73 23.86
N PRO A 312 4.76 -0.83 23.79
CA PRO A 312 3.77 -0.64 24.85
C PRO A 312 2.88 -1.87 25.08
N PHE A 313 3.01 -2.91 24.26
CA PHE A 313 2.12 -4.06 24.27
C PHE A 313 2.86 -5.39 24.41
N HIS A 314 4.13 -5.38 24.81
CA HIS A 314 4.93 -6.59 25.02
C HIS A 314 4.91 -7.53 23.80
N GLY A 315 4.85 -6.95 22.61
CA GLY A 315 4.78 -7.67 21.35
C GLY A 315 3.39 -8.22 21.02
N GLN A 316 2.31 -7.57 21.47
CA GLN A 316 0.93 -7.96 21.16
C GLN A 316 0.17 -7.00 20.23
N LEU A 317 0.67 -5.79 20.00
CA LEU A 317 0.04 -4.75 19.18
C LEU A 317 1.15 -4.02 18.46
N CYS A 318 1.08 -4.03 17.12
CA CYS A 318 2.30 -4.09 16.31
C CYS A 318 3.20 -5.21 16.88
#